data_AF-Q14K75-F1
#
_entry.id   AF-Q14K75-F1
#
_cell.length_a   1.000
_cell.length_b   1.000
_cell.length_c   1.000
_cell.angle_alpha   90.00
_cell.angle_beta   90.00
_cell.angle_gamma   90.00
#
_symmetry.space_group_name_H-M   'P 1'
#
loop_
_entity.id
_entity.type
_entity.pdbx_description
1 polymer ?
#
loop_
_entity_poly.entity_id
_entity_poly.type
_entity_poly.pdbx_seq_one_letter_code
_entity_poly.pdbx_strand_id
1 'polypeptide(L)' 'RENNRSPGYYDGRYWVMWKLPMFGCTDSPQVLRELEECKKTYPNAFIRIIGFDNKRQVQCISFIAYKPAGL' A
#
# COMPACT_ATOMS: atom_id res chain seq x y z
N ARG A 1 -6.61 -14.91 10.43
CA ARG A 1 -6.89 -15.12 11.87
C ARG A 1 -6.30 -16.46 12.27
N GLU A 2 -5.00 -16.62 12.00
CA GLU A 2 -4.19 -17.80 12.28
C GLU A 2 -3.58 -17.67 13.68
N ASN A 3 -2.97 -16.52 13.97
CA ASN A 3 -2.16 -16.33 15.19
C ASN A 3 -2.97 -15.98 16.45
N ASN A 4 -4.15 -15.35 16.32
CA ASN A 4 -5.01 -15.00 17.45
C ASN A 4 -6.47 -14.76 16.99
N ARG A 5 -7.41 -14.84 17.94
CA ARG A 5 -8.86 -14.61 17.74
C ARG A 5 -9.49 -13.65 18.76
N SER A 6 -8.71 -12.92 19.55
CA SER A 6 -9.22 -11.86 20.42
C SER A 6 -9.92 -10.73 19.62
N PRO A 7 -10.82 -9.96 20.27
CA PRO A 7 -11.44 -8.80 19.64
C PRO A 7 -10.41 -7.79 19.11
N GLY A 8 -10.60 -7.30 17.89
CA GLY A 8 -9.69 -6.33 17.24
C GLY A 8 -8.45 -6.94 16.58
N TYR A 9 -8.20 -8.25 16.71
CA TYR A 9 -7.08 -8.92 16.07
C TYR A 9 -7.45 -9.56 14.72
N TYR A 10 -6.71 -9.14 13.68
CA TYR A 10 -6.76 -9.71 12.33
C TYR A 10 -5.36 -9.78 11.72
N ASP A 11 -4.98 -10.95 11.19
CA ASP A 11 -3.83 -11.09 10.30
C ASP A 11 -4.11 -10.46 8.93
N GLY A 12 -3.06 -10.13 8.18
CA GLY A 12 -3.17 -9.62 6.81
C GLY A 12 -3.54 -8.13 6.68
N ARG A 13 -3.69 -7.39 7.80
CA ARG A 13 -3.89 -5.93 7.77
C ARG A 13 -2.68 -5.19 7.18
N TYR A 14 -1.48 -5.62 7.56
CA TYR A 14 -0.22 -5.09 7.05
C TYR A 14 0.21 -5.81 5.77
N TRP A 15 0.65 -5.03 4.80
CA TRP A 15 1.29 -5.51 3.57
C TRP A 15 2.74 -5.03 3.56
N VAL A 16 3.57 -5.60 2.68
CA VAL A 16 4.96 -5.18 2.51
C VAL A 16 5.02 -3.78 1.90
N MET A 17 5.88 -2.92 2.45
CA MET A 17 6.10 -1.57 1.94
C MET A 17 6.98 -1.63 0.69
N TRP A 18 6.58 -0.90 -0.36
CA TRP A 18 7.43 -0.63 -1.52
C TRP A 18 8.29 0.61 -1.22
N LYS A 19 9.61 0.43 -1.19
CA LYS A 19 10.58 1.48 -0.85
C LYS A 19 10.22 2.19 0.47
N LEU A 20 10.04 3.51 0.44
CA LEU A 20 9.72 4.38 1.58
C LEU A 20 8.61 5.37 1.19
N PRO A 21 7.93 6.01 2.16
CA PRO A 21 7.00 7.09 1.86
C PRO A 21 7.70 8.21 1.05
N MET A 22 7.03 8.71 0.02
CA MET A 22 7.57 9.72 -0.89
C MET A 22 7.48 11.12 -0.27
N PHE A 23 8.24 11.37 0.81
CA PHE A 23 8.27 12.66 1.51
C PHE A 23 8.68 13.79 0.57
N GLY A 24 7.91 14.88 0.56
CA GLY A 24 8.17 16.04 -0.29
C GLY A 24 7.78 15.87 -1.77
N CYS A 25 7.22 14.72 -2.16
CA CYS A 25 6.71 14.52 -3.52
C CYS A 25 5.48 15.40 -3.78
N THR A 26 5.58 16.25 -4.80
CA THR A 26 4.49 17.15 -5.24
C THR A 26 3.96 16.81 -6.64
N ASP A 27 4.55 15.81 -7.30
CA ASP A 27 4.25 15.40 -8.68
C ASP A 27 3.61 14.00 -8.71
N SER A 28 2.33 13.91 -9.06
CA SER A 28 1.61 12.63 -9.10
C SER A 28 2.18 11.60 -10.10
N PRO A 29 2.70 11.99 -11.29
CA PRO A 29 3.49 11.11 -12.14
C PRO A 29 4.62 10.34 -11.44
N GLN A 30 5.27 10.89 -10.41
CA GLN A 30 6.30 10.15 -9.67
C GLN A 30 5.71 8.93 -8.96
N VAL A 31 4.54 9.08 -8.34
CA VAL A 31 3.82 7.98 -7.67
C VAL A 31 3.41 6.92 -8.68
N LEU A 32 2.95 7.32 -9.87
CA LEU A 32 2.58 6.39 -10.93
C LEU A 32 3.79 5.62 -11.49
N ARG A 33 4.97 6.26 -11.60
CA ARG A 33 6.20 5.57 -12.01
C ARG A 33 6.58 4.47 -11.01
N GLU A 34 6.49 4.75 -9.72
CA GLU A 34 6.75 3.77 -8.67
C GLU A 34 5.72 2.63 -8.65
N LEU A 35 4.45 2.94 -8.95
CA LEU A 35 3.41 1.91 -9.13
C LEU A 35 3.75 0.96 -10.29
N GLU A 36 4.18 1.51 -11.44
CA GLU A 36 4.57 0.71 -12.60
C GLU A 36 5.83 -0.13 -12.33
N GLU A 37 6.82 0.41 -11.61
CA GLU A 37 8.02 -0.32 -11.21
C GLU A 37 7.68 -1.48 -10.25
N CYS A 38 6.81 -1.21 -9.26
CA CYS A 38 6.33 -2.23 -8.33
C CYS A 38 5.53 -3.33 -9.04
N LYS A 39 4.64 -2.95 -9.98
CA LYS A 39 3.87 -3.90 -10.81
C LYS A 39 4.78 -4.75 -11.68
N LYS A 40 5.82 -4.17 -12.28
CA LYS A 40 6.80 -4.90 -13.10
C LYS A 40 7.62 -5.90 -12.25
N THR A 41 7.98 -5.51 -11.03
CA THR A 41 8.76 -6.36 -10.12
C THR A 41 7.91 -7.47 -9.50
N TYR A 42 6.65 -7.18 -9.18
CA TYR A 42 5.71 -8.08 -8.54
C TYR A 42 4.38 -8.14 -9.32
N PRO A 43 4.35 -8.78 -10.50
CA PRO A 43 3.18 -8.80 -11.36
C PRO A 43 2.00 -9.58 -10.77
N ASN A 44 2.25 -10.47 -9.82
CA ASN A 44 1.21 -11.29 -9.17
C ASN A 44 0.75 -10.73 -7.82
N ALA A 45 1.18 -9.52 -7.44
CA ALA A 45 0.82 -8.90 -6.17
C ALA A 45 -0.34 -7.92 -6.32
N PHE A 46 -1.17 -7.81 -5.29
CA PHE A 46 -2.03 -6.64 -5.12
C PHE A 46 -1.20 -5.44 -4.72
N ILE A 47 -1.45 -4.28 -5.32
CA ILE A 47 -0.75 -3.04 -4.98
C ILE A 47 -1.78 -1.98 -4.63
N ARG A 48 -1.60 -1.34 -3.48
CA ARG A 48 -2.44 -0.24 -2.99
C ARG A 48 -1.60 1.01 -2.77
N ILE A 49 -2.20 2.16 -3.01
CA ILE A 49 -1.60 3.46 -2.67
C ILE A 49 -2.21 3.92 -1.34
N ILE A 50 -1.34 4.41 -0.47
CA ILE A 50 -1.70 4.90 0.87
C ILE A 50 -1.16 6.31 1.08
N GLY A 51 -1.88 7.10 1.86
CA GLY A 51 -1.49 8.47 2.23
C GLY A 51 -1.49 8.63 3.74
N PHE A 52 -0.51 9.37 4.26
CA PHE A 52 -0.37 9.67 5.68
C PHE A 52 -0.53 11.16 5.94
N ASP A 53 -1.29 11.49 6.98
CA ASP A 53 -1.32 12.82 7.57
C ASP A 53 -0.43 12.81 8.81
N ASN A 54 0.69 13.53 8.74
CA ASN A 54 1.67 13.55 9.81
C ASN A 54 1.20 14.34 11.06
N LYS A 55 0.30 15.31 10.90
CA LYS A 55 -0.23 16.09 12.02
C LYS A 55 -1.24 15.28 12.82
N ARG A 56 -2.10 14.54 12.12
CA ARG A 56 -3.11 13.67 12.74
C ARG A 56 -2.55 12.30 13.14
N GLN A 57 -1.36 11.94 12.68
CA GLN A 57 -0.71 10.65 12.90
C GLN A 57 -1.58 9.47 12.44
N VAL A 58 -2.28 9.63 11.32
CA VAL A 58 -3.14 8.59 10.75
C VAL A 58 -2.84 8.37 9.28
N GLN A 59 -3.07 7.14 8.84
CA GLN A 59 -3.24 6.86 7.41
C GLN A 59 -4.61 7.40 6.98
N CYS A 60 -4.62 8.43 6.13
CA CYS A 60 -5.84 9.13 5.73
C CYS A 60 -6.44 8.61 4.42
N ILE A 61 -5.65 7.90 3.61
CA ILE A 61 -6.06 7.34 2.32
C ILE A 61 -5.57 5.90 2.18
N SER A 62 -6.40 5.05 1.56
CA SER A 62 -6.05 3.69 1.16
C SER A 62 -6.94 3.24 0.02
N PHE A 63 -6.40 3.05 -1.18
CA PHE A 63 -7.15 2.50 -2.31
C PHE A 63 -6.31 1.53 -3.14
N ILE A 64 -6.97 0.57 -3.78
CA ILE A 64 -6.30 -0.40 -4.66
C ILE A 64 -5.89 0.30 -5.96
N ALA A 65 -4.64 0.11 -6.37
CA ALA A 65 -4.08 0.71 -7.58
C ALA A 65 -3.77 -0.33 -8.66
N TYR A 66 -3.52 -1.59 -8.27
CA TYR A 66 -3.35 -2.72 -9.18
C TYR A 66 -3.91 -4.00 -8.57
N LYS A 67 -4.50 -4.83 -9.44
CA LYS A 67 -4.94 -6.20 -9.14
C LYS A 67 -4.25 -7.14 -10.14
N PRO A 68 -3.68 -8.26 -9.67
CA PRO A 68 -3.09 -9.24 -10.56
C PRO A 68 -4.18 -9.90 -11.42
N ALA A 69 -3.81 -10.32 -12.63
CA ALA A 69 -4.75 -10.98 -13.54
C ALA A 69 -5.09 -12.39 -13.02
N GLY A 70 -6.39 -12.73 -12.95
CA GLY A 70 -6.84 -14.08 -12.62
C GLY A 70 -7.33 -14.32 -11.19
N LEU A 71 -7.78 -13.26 -10.49
CA LEU A 71 -8.63 -13.38 -9.31
C LEU A 71 -10.11 -13.15 -9.66
#